data_AF-A0A3P6BRR1-F1
#
_entry.id   AF-A0A3P6BRR1-F1
#
_cell.length_a   1.000
_cell.length_b   1.000
_cell.length_c   1.000
_cell.angle_alpha   90.00
_cell.angle_beta   90.00
_cell.angle_gamma   90.00
#
_symmetry.space_group_name_H-M   'P 1'
#
loop_
_entity.id
_entity.type
_entity.pdbx_description
1 polymer ?
#
loop_
_entity_poly.entity_id
_entity_poly.type
_entity_poly.pdbx_seq_one_letter_code
_entity_poly.pdbx_strand_id
1 'polypeptide(L)'
;EVVDPTVSSAEDSARTVVSKVVDPAVTFVEDSARTVIQELMNPTEDSIRDGRYSFVKEVVDPTVSFAEDSARTVVREVVDPTVAFVEDSARTVVREVIDPAVAVIETQFQRPRDVTEQEKILDNLLASNGSRFPGDDYHSPDRKNWMAHLSVEKLTLNKIVWPGTHDSATNGIGIDVVTRPLGECQTLSIYEQLVRGTRLLDVRVQEDRHICHGILASYNVDFVIDDVIRFLSETHSEIIILEIRTEYGHKDPPEFESYLTNKLGQFLIHQDDNLFNKSLSEILPKRVICIWKPRESPRPSRGGLLWNSDYLKDNWIDTDLPWTKFQSNMNHLKDQPSLSSRRFFYRVENTLTPQADNVVVWVRPVTDRIRRCARLFISRCIAEGCIDKLQIFSTDFIDEDFFDACVGLTYARINGRI
;
A
#
# COMPACT_ATOMS: atom_id res chain seq x y z
N GLU A 1 32.40 -3.61 -2.60
CA GLU A 1 32.71 -4.66 -1.62
C GLU A 1 33.23 -4.02 -0.36
N VAL A 2 32.38 -3.94 0.67
CA VAL A 2 32.82 -3.56 2.02
C VAL A 2 32.68 -4.85 2.82
N VAL A 3 33.80 -5.56 2.99
CA VAL A 3 33.91 -6.65 3.95
C VAL A 3 33.93 -5.99 5.32
N ASP A 4 33.02 -6.38 6.20
CA ASP A 4 32.85 -5.82 7.53
C ASP A 4 34.13 -6.05 8.39
N PRO A 5 34.89 -4.99 8.73
CA PRO A 5 36.20 -5.13 9.38
C PRO A 5 36.11 -5.68 10.81
N THR A 6 34.92 -5.68 11.43
CA THR A 6 34.72 -6.20 12.79
C THR A 6 34.65 -7.73 12.87
N VAL A 7 34.16 -8.41 11.83
CA VAL A 7 34.10 -9.89 11.78
C VAL A 7 35.48 -10.47 11.47
N SER A 8 36.21 -9.87 10.53
CA SER A 8 37.61 -10.25 10.24
C SER A 8 38.50 -10.03 11.47
N SER A 9 38.36 -8.90 12.16
CA SER A 9 39.16 -8.60 13.36
C SER A 9 38.95 -9.62 14.50
N ALA A 10 37.75 -10.18 14.64
CA ALA A 10 37.43 -11.15 15.69
C ALA A 10 37.93 -12.56 15.33
N GLU A 11 37.75 -12.99 14.07
CA GLU A 11 38.33 -14.24 13.55
C GLU A 11 39.87 -14.20 13.56
N ASP A 12 40.46 -13.07 13.18
CA ASP A 12 41.91 -12.84 13.22
C ASP A 12 42.43 -12.82 14.66
N SER A 13 41.68 -12.27 15.62
CA SER A 13 42.03 -12.30 17.04
C SER A 13 41.94 -13.70 17.62
N ALA A 14 40.91 -14.48 17.28
CA ALA A 14 40.76 -15.87 17.71
C ALA A 14 41.85 -16.77 17.12
N ARG A 15 42.15 -16.63 15.82
CA ARG A 15 43.29 -17.31 15.17
C ARG A 15 44.64 -16.87 15.76
N THR A 16 44.76 -15.60 16.17
CA THR A 16 45.97 -15.09 16.83
C THR A 16 46.16 -15.69 18.22
N VAL A 17 45.08 -15.87 19.00
CA VAL A 17 45.16 -16.51 20.33
C VAL A 17 45.52 -17.99 20.20
N VAL A 18 44.92 -18.71 19.25
CA VAL A 18 45.26 -20.12 18.99
C VAL A 18 46.73 -20.25 18.53
N SER A 19 47.16 -19.49 17.53
CA SER A 19 48.52 -19.59 16.98
C SER A 19 49.63 -19.03 17.89
N LYS A 20 49.35 -18.03 18.75
CA LYS A 20 50.37 -17.40 19.60
C LYS A 20 50.39 -17.87 21.04
N VAL A 21 49.33 -18.51 21.52
CA VAL A 21 49.22 -18.93 22.92
C VAL A 21 49.00 -20.43 23.04
N VAL A 22 48.09 -20.99 22.25
CA VAL A 22 47.71 -22.41 22.36
C VAL A 22 48.72 -23.31 21.65
N ASP A 23 49.03 -23.05 20.38
CA ASP A 23 49.98 -23.87 19.61
C ASP A 23 51.40 -23.89 20.23
N PRO A 24 51.98 -22.76 20.70
CA PRO A 24 53.29 -22.78 21.35
C PRO A 24 53.27 -23.48 22.71
N ALA A 25 52.17 -23.42 23.46
CA ALA A 25 52.04 -24.13 24.73
C ALA A 25 51.91 -25.64 24.53
N VAL A 26 51.17 -26.08 23.52
CA VAL A 26 51.07 -27.50 23.14
C VAL A 26 52.42 -28.01 22.63
N THR A 27 53.08 -27.26 21.75
CA THR A 27 54.41 -27.63 21.22
C THR A 27 55.47 -27.66 22.34
N PHE A 28 55.44 -26.72 23.28
CA PHE A 28 56.34 -26.71 24.44
C PHE A 28 56.14 -27.91 25.36
N VAL A 29 54.89 -28.35 25.55
CA VAL A 29 54.57 -29.55 26.34
C VAL A 29 55.00 -30.82 25.61
N GLU A 30 54.78 -30.93 24.29
CA GLU A 30 55.21 -32.07 23.48
C GLU A 30 56.74 -32.18 23.35
N ASP A 31 57.45 -31.05 23.15
CA ASP A 31 58.91 -31.00 23.08
C ASP A 31 59.55 -31.25 24.46
N SER A 32 58.94 -30.76 25.54
CA SER A 32 59.38 -31.07 26.91
C SER A 32 59.19 -32.56 27.22
N ALA A 33 58.06 -33.15 26.81
CA ALA A 33 57.81 -34.58 26.96
C ALA A 33 58.79 -35.43 26.12
N ARG A 34 59.06 -35.05 24.86
CA ARG A 34 60.06 -35.73 24.02
C ARG A 34 61.48 -35.61 24.57
N THR A 35 61.86 -34.44 25.08
CA THR A 35 63.20 -34.21 25.65
C THR A 35 63.42 -35.07 26.91
N VAL A 36 62.41 -35.16 27.79
CA VAL A 36 62.45 -36.03 28.98
C VAL A 36 62.50 -37.51 28.60
N ILE A 37 61.74 -37.94 27.58
CA ILE A 37 61.78 -39.32 27.06
C ILE A 37 63.15 -39.64 26.43
N GLN A 38 63.75 -38.68 25.71
CA GLN A 38 65.01 -38.86 24.98
C GLN A 38 66.24 -38.83 25.92
N GLU A 39 66.22 -38.04 26.99
CA GLU A 39 67.23 -38.08 28.07
C GLU A 39 67.15 -39.36 28.91
N LEU A 40 65.95 -39.91 29.13
CA LEU A 40 65.75 -41.17 29.88
C LEU A 40 66.18 -42.43 29.10
N MET A 41 66.28 -42.36 27.77
CA MET A 41 66.59 -43.48 26.86
C MET A 41 68.08 -43.59 26.45
N ASN A 42 68.99 -42.74 26.97
CA ASN A 42 70.43 -42.87 26.69
C ASN A 42 71.03 -44.12 27.38
N PRO A 43 71.91 -44.89 26.71
CA PRO A 43 72.27 -46.24 27.15
C PRO A 43 73.43 -46.20 28.16
N THR A 44 73.12 -46.43 29.43
CA THR A 44 74.13 -46.85 30.41
C THR A 44 73.52 -47.81 31.43
N GLU A 45 74.06 -49.04 31.37
CA GLU A 45 74.03 -50.17 32.32
C GLU A 45 72.66 -50.69 32.84
N ASP A 46 72.48 -52.01 32.67
CA ASP A 46 71.25 -52.79 32.88
C ASP A 46 70.68 -52.75 34.32
N SER A 47 71.33 -52.15 35.31
CA SER A 47 70.86 -52.09 36.70
C SER A 47 69.92 -50.91 37.01
N ILE A 48 69.78 -49.93 36.11
CA ILE A 48 68.95 -48.73 36.33
C ILE A 48 67.54 -48.87 35.70
N ARG A 49 67.32 -49.92 34.91
CA ARG A 49 66.11 -50.10 34.09
C ARG A 49 64.83 -50.33 34.91
N ASP A 50 64.93 -51.02 36.05
CA ASP A 50 63.76 -51.38 36.89
C ASP A 50 63.26 -50.18 37.73
N GLY A 51 64.18 -49.40 38.30
CA GLY A 51 63.85 -48.17 39.05
C GLY A 51 63.32 -47.04 38.16
N ARG A 52 63.78 -46.92 36.90
CA ARG A 52 63.22 -45.97 35.93
C ARG A 52 61.82 -46.38 35.46
N TYR A 53 61.56 -47.69 35.31
CA TYR A 53 60.24 -48.19 34.94
C TYR A 53 59.21 -47.94 36.05
N SER A 54 59.61 -48.11 37.32
CA SER A 54 58.79 -47.73 38.49
C SER A 54 58.54 -46.22 38.53
N PHE A 55 59.57 -45.38 38.36
CA PHE A 55 59.41 -43.92 38.42
C PHE A 55 58.53 -43.37 37.28
N VAL A 56 58.68 -43.89 36.06
CA VAL A 56 57.80 -43.51 34.93
C VAL A 56 56.36 -43.92 35.23
N LYS A 57 56.14 -45.15 35.71
CA LYS A 57 54.79 -45.67 35.92
C LYS A 57 54.08 -45.12 37.16
N GLU A 58 54.81 -44.80 38.23
CA GLU A 58 54.26 -44.35 39.51
C GLU A 58 54.26 -42.83 39.68
N VAL A 59 55.08 -42.10 38.92
CA VAL A 59 55.21 -40.64 39.07
C VAL A 59 54.94 -39.91 37.76
N VAL A 60 55.50 -40.35 36.63
CA VAL A 60 55.31 -39.64 35.34
C VAL A 60 53.93 -39.92 34.77
N ASP A 61 53.52 -41.17 34.62
CA ASP A 61 52.22 -41.55 34.04
C ASP A 61 51.03 -40.95 34.81
N PRO A 62 51.00 -40.96 36.16
CA PRO A 62 49.90 -40.33 36.91
C PRO A 62 49.92 -38.80 36.81
N THR A 63 51.09 -38.18 36.68
CA THR A 63 51.21 -36.72 36.53
C THR A 63 50.80 -36.28 35.13
N VAL A 64 51.16 -37.05 34.10
CA VAL A 64 50.71 -36.85 32.72
C VAL A 64 49.21 -37.10 32.61
N SER A 65 48.69 -38.18 33.21
CA SER A 65 47.25 -38.45 33.29
C SER A 65 46.50 -37.32 34.00
N PHE A 66 47.03 -36.80 35.11
CA PHE A 66 46.43 -35.68 35.83
C PHE A 66 46.43 -34.39 35.00
N ALA A 67 47.52 -34.11 34.27
CA ALA A 67 47.61 -32.97 33.38
C ALA A 67 46.64 -33.09 32.20
N GLU A 68 46.52 -34.27 31.60
CA GLU A 68 45.55 -34.56 30.54
C GLU A 68 44.10 -34.46 31.02
N ASP A 69 43.81 -34.99 32.21
CA ASP A 69 42.46 -34.94 32.80
C ASP A 69 42.11 -33.51 33.19
N SER A 70 43.06 -32.75 33.73
CA SER A 70 42.89 -31.31 34.00
C SER A 70 42.66 -30.51 32.72
N ALA A 71 43.41 -30.81 31.65
CA ALA A 71 43.22 -30.18 30.34
C ALA A 71 41.84 -30.53 29.75
N ARG A 72 41.41 -31.79 29.84
CA ARG A 72 40.06 -32.21 29.44
C ARG A 72 38.96 -31.53 30.24
N THR A 73 39.15 -31.34 31.55
CA THR A 73 38.20 -30.61 32.39
C THR A 73 38.15 -29.13 32.03
N VAL A 74 39.28 -28.48 31.79
CA VAL A 74 39.32 -27.07 31.33
C VAL A 74 38.63 -26.93 29.98
N VAL A 75 38.87 -27.85 29.04
CA VAL A 75 38.16 -27.84 27.75
C VAL A 75 36.66 -28.00 27.96
N ARG A 76 36.23 -29.02 28.71
CA ARG A 76 34.80 -29.34 28.88
C ARG A 76 34.02 -28.31 29.72
N GLU A 77 34.64 -27.75 30.75
CA GLU A 77 33.95 -26.90 31.73
C GLU A 77 34.18 -25.40 31.52
N VAL A 78 35.20 -25.02 30.75
CA VAL A 78 35.52 -23.61 30.50
C VAL A 78 35.46 -23.30 29.00
N VAL A 79 36.13 -24.07 28.16
CA VAL A 79 36.19 -23.77 26.71
C VAL A 79 34.86 -24.07 26.02
N ASP A 80 34.34 -25.29 26.13
CA ASP A 80 33.10 -25.71 25.46
C ASP A 80 31.89 -24.85 25.86
N PRO A 81 31.67 -24.50 27.15
CA PRO A 81 30.56 -23.63 27.53
C PRO A 81 30.75 -22.19 27.06
N THR A 82 31.99 -21.69 27.01
CA THR A 82 32.29 -20.34 26.48
C THR A 82 32.07 -20.30 24.97
N VAL A 83 32.50 -21.33 24.23
CA VAL A 83 32.24 -21.47 22.79
C VAL A 83 30.74 -21.59 22.54
N ALA A 84 30.03 -22.44 23.28
CA ALA A 84 28.57 -22.56 23.18
C ALA A 84 27.86 -21.23 23.48
N PHE A 85 28.29 -20.49 24.50
CA PHE A 85 27.74 -19.16 24.82
C PHE A 85 28.02 -18.13 23.73
N VAL A 86 29.22 -18.12 23.14
CA VAL A 86 29.57 -17.23 22.02
C VAL A 86 28.78 -17.60 20.78
N GLU A 87 28.61 -18.88 20.46
CA GLU A 87 27.79 -19.35 19.34
C GLU A 87 26.30 -19.04 19.55
N ASP A 88 25.78 -19.21 20.77
CA ASP A 88 24.38 -18.91 21.10
C ASP A 88 24.12 -17.40 21.08
N SER A 89 25.08 -16.60 21.56
CA SER A 89 25.07 -15.14 21.46
C SER A 89 25.14 -14.70 19.99
N ALA A 90 26.01 -15.30 19.18
CA ALA A 90 26.12 -15.01 17.75
C ALA A 90 24.84 -15.41 17.00
N ARG A 91 24.27 -16.58 17.28
CA ARG A 91 22.96 -17.00 16.75
C ARG A 91 21.85 -16.03 17.14
N THR A 92 21.88 -15.53 18.37
CA THR A 92 20.91 -14.52 18.85
C THR A 92 21.08 -13.20 18.11
N VAL A 93 22.32 -12.71 17.93
CA VAL A 93 22.58 -11.48 17.14
C VAL A 93 22.17 -11.64 15.69
N VAL A 94 22.43 -12.80 15.08
CA VAL A 94 21.98 -13.10 13.71
C VAL A 94 20.45 -13.06 13.65
N ARG A 95 19.76 -13.81 14.52
CA ARG A 95 18.30 -13.93 14.50
C ARG A 95 17.56 -12.65 14.87
N GLU A 96 18.04 -11.92 15.88
CA GLU A 96 17.31 -10.78 16.45
C GLU A 96 17.72 -9.44 15.82
N VAL A 97 18.88 -9.37 15.15
CA VAL A 97 19.42 -8.11 14.61
C VAL A 97 19.71 -8.20 13.11
N ILE A 98 20.47 -9.21 12.67
CA ILE A 98 20.90 -9.29 11.26
C ILE A 98 19.76 -9.74 10.36
N ASP A 99 19.05 -10.82 10.68
CA ASP A 99 17.95 -11.34 9.86
C ASP A 99 16.83 -10.29 9.68
N PRO A 100 16.38 -9.56 10.71
CA PRO A 100 15.43 -8.47 10.53
C PRO A 100 16.00 -7.32 9.71
N ALA A 101 17.27 -6.94 9.90
CA ALA A 101 17.90 -5.87 9.13
C ALA A 101 18.07 -6.23 7.65
N VAL A 102 18.47 -7.47 7.35
CA VAL A 102 18.57 -8.02 5.99
C VAL A 102 17.18 -8.08 5.36
N ALA A 103 16.16 -8.57 6.08
CA ALA A 103 14.78 -8.58 5.58
C ALA A 103 14.27 -7.17 5.27
N VAL A 104 14.57 -6.18 6.11
CA VAL A 104 14.23 -4.76 5.85
C VAL A 104 14.97 -4.24 4.62
N ILE A 105 16.26 -4.52 4.47
CA ILE A 105 17.04 -4.08 3.31
C ILE A 105 16.53 -4.75 2.02
N GLU A 106 16.31 -6.06 2.04
CA GLU A 106 15.80 -6.82 0.89
C GLU A 106 14.42 -6.32 0.46
N THR A 107 13.49 -6.10 1.39
CA THR A 107 12.16 -5.56 1.08
C THR A 107 12.23 -4.15 0.50
N GLN A 108 13.07 -3.27 1.07
CA GLN A 108 13.25 -1.90 0.60
C GLN A 108 13.90 -1.81 -0.80
N PHE A 109 14.70 -2.79 -1.22
CA PHE A 109 15.25 -2.86 -2.58
C PHE A 109 14.40 -3.66 -3.57
N GLN A 110 13.65 -4.66 -3.09
CA GLN A 110 12.78 -5.47 -3.92
C GLN A 110 11.55 -4.66 -4.36
N ARG A 111 10.92 -3.92 -3.45
CA ARG A 111 9.69 -3.17 -3.74
C ARG A 111 9.86 -2.16 -4.89
N PRO A 112 10.93 -1.33 -4.96
CA PRO A 112 11.16 -0.46 -6.11
C PRO A 112 11.36 -1.20 -7.44
N ARG A 113 11.96 -2.41 -7.42
CA ARG A 113 12.10 -3.24 -8.64
C ARG A 113 10.74 -3.75 -9.09
N ASP A 114 9.92 -4.24 -8.17
CA ASP A 114 8.57 -4.74 -8.47
C ASP A 114 7.70 -3.61 -9.05
N VAL A 115 7.76 -2.41 -8.47
CA VAL A 115 7.08 -1.22 -9.00
C VAL A 115 7.53 -0.95 -10.43
N THR A 116 8.85 -0.88 -10.67
CA THR A 116 9.41 -0.61 -12.01
C THR A 116 9.01 -1.67 -13.03
N GLU A 117 9.01 -2.94 -12.63
CA GLU A 117 8.59 -4.05 -13.49
C GLU A 117 7.10 -3.93 -13.86
N GLN A 118 6.25 -3.62 -12.89
CA GLN A 118 4.82 -3.45 -13.12
C GLN A 118 4.49 -2.22 -13.97
N GLU A 119 5.23 -1.12 -13.82
CA GLU A 119 5.11 0.03 -14.72
C GLU A 119 5.46 -0.36 -16.16
N LYS A 120 6.54 -1.14 -16.36
CA LYS A 120 6.90 -1.66 -17.69
C LYS A 120 5.83 -2.57 -18.27
N ILE A 121 5.15 -3.39 -17.47
CA ILE A 121 4.02 -4.21 -17.93
C ILE A 121 2.93 -3.29 -18.50
N LEU A 122 2.56 -2.23 -17.80
CA LEU A 122 1.55 -1.28 -18.26
C LEU A 122 2.00 -0.50 -19.50
N ASP A 123 3.26 -0.08 -19.56
CA ASP A 123 3.82 0.62 -20.72
C ASP A 123 3.83 -0.28 -21.97
N ASN A 124 4.21 -1.56 -21.81
CA ASN A 124 4.15 -2.55 -22.88
C ASN A 124 2.70 -2.85 -23.31
N LEU A 125 1.77 -2.90 -22.36
CA LEU A 125 0.34 -3.09 -22.65
C LEU A 125 -0.21 -1.89 -23.43
N LEU A 126 0.16 -0.67 -23.03
CA LEU A 126 -0.21 0.56 -23.75
C LEU A 126 0.37 0.57 -25.17
N ALA A 127 1.64 0.21 -25.33
CA ALA A 127 2.31 0.19 -26.63
C ALA A 127 1.71 -0.86 -27.58
N SER A 128 1.30 -2.02 -27.07
CA SER A 128 0.78 -3.13 -27.88
C SER A 128 -0.71 -3.04 -28.19
N ASN A 129 -1.53 -2.52 -27.27
CA ASN A 129 -2.98 -2.46 -27.43
C ASN A 129 -3.53 -1.07 -27.72
N GLY A 130 -2.78 -0.02 -27.38
CA GLY A 130 -3.25 1.36 -27.45
C GLY A 130 -4.32 1.70 -26.41
N SER A 131 -4.69 2.98 -26.39
CA SER A 131 -5.64 3.56 -25.44
C SER A 131 -6.86 4.19 -26.13
N ARG A 132 -7.12 3.81 -27.38
CA ARG A 132 -8.27 4.30 -28.15
C ARG A 132 -9.53 3.52 -27.83
N PHE A 133 -10.66 4.21 -27.83
CA PHE A 133 -12.00 3.65 -27.61
C PHE A 133 -13.04 4.58 -28.25
N PRO A 134 -14.27 4.12 -28.55
CA PRO A 134 -15.30 5.01 -29.09
C PRO A 134 -15.52 6.22 -28.18
N GLY A 135 -15.37 7.43 -28.76
CA GLY A 135 -15.49 8.71 -28.06
C GLY A 135 -14.22 9.20 -27.39
N ASP A 136 -13.07 8.53 -27.57
CA ASP A 136 -11.78 8.96 -27.02
C ASP A 136 -11.29 10.32 -27.55
N ASP A 137 -11.82 10.75 -28.69
CA ASP A 137 -11.59 12.04 -29.36
C ASP A 137 -12.58 13.15 -28.96
N TYR A 138 -13.58 12.83 -28.15
CA TYR A 138 -14.55 13.81 -27.67
C TYR A 138 -13.94 14.68 -26.57
N HIS A 139 -14.08 15.99 -26.75
CA HIS A 139 -13.75 16.99 -25.74
C HIS A 139 -14.97 17.85 -25.45
N SER A 140 -15.31 18.02 -24.17
CA SER A 140 -16.43 18.87 -23.79
C SER A 140 -16.07 20.35 -24.02
N PRO A 141 -16.92 21.14 -24.70
CA PRO A 141 -16.65 22.57 -24.91
C PRO A 141 -16.77 23.39 -23.61
N ASP A 142 -17.48 22.85 -22.61
CA ASP A 142 -17.62 23.44 -21.27
C ASP A 142 -17.72 22.32 -20.24
N ARG A 143 -16.61 22.07 -19.54
CA ARG A 143 -16.53 21.03 -18.49
C ARG A 143 -17.39 21.35 -17.28
N LYS A 144 -17.72 22.62 -17.03
CA LYS A 144 -18.59 22.99 -15.92
C LYS A 144 -20.04 22.58 -16.19
N ASN A 145 -20.48 22.58 -17.45
CA ASN A 145 -21.85 22.27 -17.86
C ASN A 145 -21.94 21.08 -18.83
N TRP A 146 -21.04 20.10 -18.69
CA TRP A 146 -20.87 19.06 -19.70
C TRP A 146 -22.11 18.18 -19.88
N MET A 147 -22.90 17.92 -18.81
CA MET A 147 -24.13 17.12 -18.95
C MET A 147 -25.19 17.86 -19.79
N ALA A 148 -25.31 19.18 -19.63
CA ALA A 148 -26.18 20.01 -20.47
C ALA A 148 -25.81 19.90 -21.96
N HIS A 149 -24.52 19.80 -22.28
CA HIS A 149 -24.03 19.71 -23.66
C HIS A 149 -24.19 18.33 -24.30
N LEU A 150 -24.51 17.28 -23.54
CA LEU A 150 -24.72 15.92 -24.05
C LEU A 150 -26.17 15.57 -24.40
N SER A 151 -27.13 16.51 -24.25
CA SER A 151 -28.60 16.31 -24.30
C SER A 151 -29.15 15.59 -23.06
N VAL A 152 -29.87 16.36 -22.24
CA VAL A 152 -30.49 15.89 -20.99
C VAL A 152 -31.61 14.87 -21.21
N GLU A 153 -32.20 14.82 -22.40
CA GLU A 153 -33.24 13.87 -22.78
C GLU A 153 -32.66 12.49 -23.10
N LYS A 154 -31.46 12.46 -23.70
CA LYS A 154 -30.79 11.20 -24.09
C LYS A 154 -29.90 10.63 -23.00
N LEU A 155 -29.43 11.49 -22.09
CA LEU A 155 -28.51 11.11 -21.03
C LEU A 155 -29.29 10.43 -19.90
N THR A 156 -29.25 9.10 -19.87
CA THR A 156 -29.79 8.28 -18.77
C THR A 156 -28.68 7.95 -17.77
N LEU A 157 -28.98 7.89 -16.46
CA LEU A 157 -27.95 7.70 -15.42
C LEU A 157 -27.08 6.45 -15.62
N ASN A 158 -27.66 5.35 -16.13
CA ASN A 158 -26.92 4.12 -16.42
C ASN A 158 -25.92 4.25 -17.57
N LYS A 159 -26.07 5.23 -18.47
CA LYS A 159 -25.13 5.47 -19.58
C LYS A 159 -23.95 6.32 -19.15
N ILE A 160 -24.07 7.07 -18.06
CA ILE A 160 -23.03 7.97 -17.57
C ILE A 160 -21.86 7.18 -17.01
N VAL A 161 -20.66 7.55 -17.45
CA VAL A 161 -19.40 7.22 -16.79
C VAL A 161 -19.01 8.42 -15.94
N TRP A 162 -19.22 8.31 -14.63
CA TRP A 162 -19.03 9.40 -13.67
C TRP A 162 -17.53 9.63 -13.45
N PRO A 163 -16.98 10.79 -13.83
CA PRO A 163 -15.64 11.18 -13.42
C PRO A 163 -15.68 11.46 -11.92
N GLY A 164 -14.97 10.66 -11.14
CA GLY A 164 -14.94 10.76 -9.68
C GLY A 164 -13.56 11.09 -9.12
N THR A 165 -13.55 11.60 -7.90
CA THR A 165 -12.32 11.90 -7.16
C THR A 165 -12.29 11.11 -5.87
N HIS A 166 -11.20 10.37 -5.67
CA HIS A 166 -10.92 9.72 -4.39
C HIS A 166 -10.49 10.78 -3.37
N ASP A 167 -10.98 10.64 -2.13
CA ASP A 167 -10.72 11.54 -1.00
C ASP A 167 -10.69 13.02 -1.38
N SER A 168 -11.84 13.44 -1.91
CA SER A 168 -12.02 14.67 -2.68
C SER A 168 -11.65 15.93 -1.90
N ALA A 169 -11.84 15.94 -0.58
CA ALA A 169 -11.66 17.12 0.27
C ALA A 169 -10.27 17.21 0.94
N THR A 170 -9.27 16.49 0.42
CA THR A 170 -7.92 16.43 1.01
C THR A 170 -6.98 17.56 0.61
N ASN A 171 -7.42 18.55 -0.18
CA ASN A 171 -6.60 19.70 -0.63
C ASN A 171 -6.09 20.62 0.50
N GLY A 172 -6.64 20.48 1.70
CA GLY A 172 -6.18 21.18 2.91
C GLY A 172 -5.69 20.24 4.01
N ILE A 173 -5.52 18.95 3.74
CA ILE A 173 -5.26 17.93 4.77
C ILE A 173 -3.91 18.16 5.45
N GLY A 174 -3.88 17.99 6.77
CA GLY A 174 -2.64 18.03 7.54
C GLY A 174 -1.86 19.36 7.47
N ILE A 175 -0.59 19.30 7.88
CA ILE A 175 0.34 20.42 7.86
C ILE A 175 1.04 20.45 6.51
N ASP A 176 1.09 21.63 5.89
CA ASP A 176 1.72 21.85 4.60
C ASP A 176 3.16 21.33 4.58
N VAL A 177 3.54 20.65 3.50
CA VAL A 177 4.86 20.01 3.27
C VAL A 177 5.23 18.89 4.26
N VAL A 178 4.69 18.87 5.48
CA VAL A 178 5.09 17.91 6.53
C VAL A 178 4.25 16.64 6.47
N THR A 179 2.93 16.76 6.68
CA THR A 179 2.04 15.60 6.73
C THR A 179 1.05 15.56 5.57
N ARG A 180 0.79 16.70 4.92
CA ARG A 180 -0.08 16.78 3.74
C ARG A 180 0.30 15.79 2.63
N PRO A 181 1.57 15.67 2.21
CA PRO A 181 1.93 14.76 1.12
C PRO A 181 1.62 13.27 1.38
N LEU A 182 1.38 12.89 2.64
CA LEU A 182 1.06 11.52 3.07
C LEU A 182 -0.43 11.16 2.91
N GLY A 183 -1.31 12.15 2.76
CA GLY A 183 -2.76 11.94 2.67
C GLY A 183 -3.48 12.87 1.69
N GLU A 184 -2.75 13.71 0.95
CA GLU A 184 -3.32 14.58 -0.08
C GLU A 184 -3.61 13.76 -1.33
N CYS A 185 -4.89 13.58 -1.63
CA CYS A 185 -5.39 12.91 -2.84
C CYS A 185 -5.86 13.92 -3.90
N GLN A 186 -6.16 15.16 -3.50
CA GLN A 186 -6.53 16.24 -4.41
C GLN A 186 -5.82 17.54 -4.01
N THR A 187 -5.49 18.38 -4.98
CA THR A 187 -4.97 19.75 -4.74
C THR A 187 -6.04 20.83 -4.96
N LEU A 188 -7.10 20.49 -5.70
CA LEU A 188 -8.19 21.40 -6.05
C LEU A 188 -9.24 21.41 -4.95
N SER A 189 -9.91 22.55 -4.75
CA SER A 189 -11.12 22.61 -3.92
C SER A 189 -12.26 21.77 -4.53
N ILE A 190 -13.31 21.50 -3.75
CA ILE A 190 -14.49 20.78 -4.24
C ILE A 190 -15.14 21.54 -5.39
N TYR A 191 -15.30 22.86 -5.27
CA TYR A 191 -15.83 23.70 -6.35
C TYR A 191 -14.96 23.62 -7.60
N GLU A 192 -13.64 23.69 -7.47
CA GLU A 192 -12.71 23.61 -8.61
C GLU A 192 -12.78 22.24 -9.30
N GLN A 193 -12.87 21.14 -8.54
CA GLN A 193 -13.08 19.80 -9.09
C GLN A 193 -14.40 19.73 -9.90
N LEU A 194 -15.49 20.27 -9.35
CA LEU A 194 -16.77 20.33 -10.05
C LEU A 194 -16.70 21.19 -11.33
N VAL A 195 -15.99 22.32 -11.31
CA VAL A 195 -15.76 23.16 -12.50
C VAL A 195 -14.92 22.41 -13.55
N ARG A 196 -13.98 21.57 -13.14
CA ARG A 196 -13.18 20.71 -14.03
C ARG A 196 -13.96 19.51 -14.58
N GLY A 197 -15.16 19.26 -14.07
CA GLY A 197 -16.10 18.28 -14.60
C GLY A 197 -16.29 17.02 -13.75
N THR A 198 -15.66 16.94 -12.57
CA THR A 198 -15.96 15.90 -11.56
C THR A 198 -17.44 15.88 -11.23
N ARG A 199 -18.06 14.70 -11.14
CA ARG A 199 -19.47 14.54 -10.74
C ARG A 199 -19.67 13.46 -9.69
N LEU A 200 -18.60 12.83 -9.22
CA LEU A 200 -18.62 12.02 -8.00
C LEU A 200 -17.54 12.49 -7.02
N LEU A 201 -17.97 12.82 -5.80
CA LEU A 201 -17.09 13.27 -4.72
C LEU A 201 -17.12 12.24 -3.60
N ASP A 202 -15.94 11.77 -3.18
CA ASP A 202 -15.72 10.95 -1.98
C ASP A 202 -15.25 11.85 -0.83
N VAL A 203 -16.09 12.04 0.18
CA VAL A 203 -15.84 12.94 1.31
C VAL A 203 -15.82 12.14 2.60
N ARG A 204 -14.76 12.30 3.38
CA ARG A 204 -14.57 11.57 4.63
C ARG A 204 -14.58 12.51 5.83
N VAL A 205 -15.39 12.17 6.83
CA VAL A 205 -15.62 13.00 8.03
C VAL A 205 -15.35 12.23 9.32
N GLN A 206 -15.08 12.98 10.39
CA GLN A 206 -14.99 12.49 11.76
C GLN A 206 -16.07 13.14 12.65
N GLU A 207 -16.11 12.79 13.94
CA GLU A 207 -17.17 13.13 14.91
C GLU A 207 -17.53 14.63 14.97
N ASP A 208 -16.55 15.52 14.82
CA ASP A 208 -16.74 16.98 14.86
C ASP A 208 -17.05 17.62 13.50
N ARG A 209 -17.34 16.79 12.49
CA ARG A 209 -17.62 17.17 11.09
C ARG A 209 -16.42 17.78 10.35
N HIS A 210 -15.20 17.64 10.86
CA HIS A 210 -14.01 17.94 10.06
C HIS A 210 -13.78 16.87 8.99
N ILE A 211 -13.26 17.33 7.86
CA ILE A 211 -12.72 16.44 6.84
C ILE A 211 -11.48 15.75 7.42
N CYS A 212 -11.32 14.45 7.17
CA CYS A 212 -10.18 13.68 7.66
C CYS A 212 -9.73 12.61 6.66
N HIS A 213 -8.51 12.12 6.87
CA HIS A 213 -7.92 10.98 6.19
C HIS A 213 -7.01 10.25 7.18
N GLY A 214 -7.48 9.12 7.70
CA GLY A 214 -6.88 8.47 8.86
C GLY A 214 -6.79 9.45 10.04
N ILE A 215 -5.59 9.66 10.58
CA ILE A 215 -5.37 10.59 11.70
C ILE A 215 -5.26 12.07 11.28
N LEU A 216 -5.16 12.34 9.99
CA LEU A 216 -5.02 13.70 9.50
C LEU A 216 -6.39 14.35 9.41
N ALA A 217 -6.50 15.60 9.85
CA ALA A 217 -7.70 16.41 9.75
C ALA A 217 -7.45 17.64 8.89
N SER A 218 -8.54 18.24 8.42
CA SER A 218 -8.58 19.40 7.55
C SER A 218 -9.71 20.35 8.03
N TYR A 219 -10.22 21.17 7.12
CA TYR A 219 -11.33 22.09 7.35
C TYR A 219 -12.68 21.38 7.59
N ASN A 220 -13.69 22.13 8.02
CA ASN A 220 -15.03 21.61 8.31
C ASN A 220 -15.80 21.23 7.02
N VAL A 221 -16.64 20.20 7.08
CA VAL A 221 -17.47 19.78 5.95
C VAL A 221 -18.42 20.87 5.43
N ASP A 222 -18.76 21.88 6.24
CA ASP A 222 -19.52 23.06 5.78
C ASP A 222 -18.92 23.67 4.49
N PHE A 223 -17.59 23.75 4.36
CA PHE A 223 -16.94 24.28 3.14
C PHE A 223 -17.20 23.40 1.91
N VAL A 224 -17.23 22.07 2.08
CA VAL A 224 -17.58 21.12 1.00
C VAL A 224 -19.02 21.33 0.56
N ILE A 225 -19.94 21.45 1.51
CA ILE A 225 -21.37 21.65 1.24
C ILE A 225 -21.61 22.99 0.56
N ASP A 226 -20.95 24.05 1.00
CA ASP A 226 -21.05 25.38 0.41
C ASP A 226 -20.50 25.40 -1.02
N ASP A 227 -19.39 24.72 -1.30
CA ASP A 227 -18.83 24.57 -2.65
C ASP A 227 -19.79 23.83 -3.59
N VAL A 228 -20.44 22.75 -3.11
CA VAL A 228 -21.47 22.02 -3.86
C VAL A 228 -22.68 22.92 -4.14
N ILE A 229 -23.19 23.63 -3.14
CA ILE A 229 -24.34 24.53 -3.29
C ILE A 229 -24.01 25.67 -4.27
N ARG A 230 -22.81 26.25 -4.17
CA ARG A 230 -22.33 27.27 -5.09
C ARG A 230 -22.34 26.75 -6.52
N PHE A 231 -21.75 25.58 -6.76
CA PHE A 231 -21.74 24.98 -8.10
C PHE A 231 -23.16 24.72 -8.63
N LEU A 232 -24.07 24.23 -7.79
CA LEU A 232 -25.47 24.01 -8.17
C LEU A 232 -26.18 25.33 -8.48
N SER A 233 -25.87 26.43 -7.78
CA SER A 233 -26.46 27.74 -8.06
C SER A 233 -26.03 28.33 -9.41
N GLU A 234 -24.88 27.90 -9.93
CA GLU A 234 -24.28 28.40 -11.17
C GLU A 234 -24.52 27.47 -12.38
N THR A 235 -25.19 26.33 -12.19
CA THR A 235 -25.48 25.31 -13.21
C THR A 235 -26.94 24.86 -13.15
N HIS A 236 -27.46 24.24 -14.22
CA HIS A 236 -28.89 23.90 -14.31
C HIS A 236 -29.19 22.41 -14.51
N SER A 237 -28.27 21.66 -15.14
CA SER A 237 -28.52 20.27 -15.56
C SER A 237 -27.60 19.25 -14.90
N GLU A 238 -26.58 19.72 -14.19
CA GLU A 238 -25.51 18.88 -13.66
C GLU A 238 -25.98 18.11 -12.41
N ILE A 239 -25.81 16.79 -12.43
CA ILE A 239 -26.09 15.92 -11.29
C ILE A 239 -24.78 15.56 -10.58
N ILE A 240 -24.76 15.64 -9.25
CA ILE A 240 -23.61 15.28 -8.42
C ILE A 240 -23.95 14.04 -7.60
N ILE A 241 -23.05 13.06 -7.59
CA ILE A 241 -23.01 12.01 -6.58
C ILE A 241 -22.08 12.49 -5.47
N LEU A 242 -22.67 12.83 -4.32
CA LEU A 242 -21.93 13.23 -3.14
C LEU A 242 -21.91 12.05 -2.17
N GLU A 243 -20.82 11.33 -2.16
CA GLU A 243 -20.57 10.32 -1.13
C GLU A 243 -19.93 10.99 0.08
N ILE A 244 -20.56 10.78 1.24
CA ILE A 244 -19.99 11.15 2.53
C ILE A 244 -19.94 9.90 3.40
N ARG A 245 -18.78 9.61 3.97
CA ARG A 245 -18.57 8.47 4.86
C ARG A 245 -17.84 8.90 6.12
N THR A 246 -18.11 8.21 7.23
CA THR A 246 -17.27 8.34 8.42
C THR A 246 -15.97 7.59 8.18
N GLU A 247 -14.83 8.27 8.38
CA GLU A 247 -13.50 7.68 8.18
C GLU A 247 -13.26 6.49 9.11
N TYR A 248 -12.45 5.53 8.65
CA TYR A 248 -12.06 4.39 9.45
C TYR A 248 -11.35 4.84 10.74
N GLY A 249 -11.75 4.25 11.87
CA GLY A 249 -11.20 4.60 13.19
C GLY A 249 -11.85 5.84 13.83
N HIS A 250 -12.79 6.50 13.16
CA HIS A 250 -13.55 7.63 13.69
C HIS A 250 -15.00 7.27 13.99
N LYS A 251 -15.66 8.15 14.76
CA LYS A 251 -17.09 8.08 15.05
C LYS A 251 -17.89 8.96 14.12
N ASP A 252 -19.16 8.60 13.96
CA ASP A 252 -20.08 9.40 13.16
C ASP A 252 -20.30 10.77 13.78
N PRO A 253 -20.42 11.83 12.97
CA PRO A 253 -20.90 13.09 13.49
C PRO A 253 -22.34 12.94 14.03
N PRO A 254 -22.67 13.53 15.18
CA PRO A 254 -24.00 13.43 15.76
C PRO A 254 -25.03 14.12 14.86
N GLU A 255 -26.20 13.49 14.69
CA GLU A 255 -27.34 13.99 13.91
C GLU A 255 -26.99 14.36 12.45
N PHE A 256 -25.98 13.71 11.86
CA PHE A 256 -25.43 14.14 10.58
C PHE A 256 -26.42 13.99 9.41
N GLU A 257 -27.31 13.00 9.44
CA GLU A 257 -28.37 12.85 8.43
C GLU A 257 -29.32 14.06 8.42
N SER A 258 -29.76 14.53 9.59
CA SER A 258 -30.55 15.75 9.73
C SER A 258 -29.79 16.98 9.23
N TYR A 259 -28.50 17.07 9.55
CA TYR A 259 -27.64 18.14 9.06
C TYR A 259 -27.56 18.19 7.52
N LEU A 260 -27.31 17.05 6.87
CA LEU A 260 -27.21 16.95 5.41
C LEU A 260 -28.54 17.26 4.73
N THR A 261 -29.64 16.72 5.24
CA THR A 261 -30.98 16.97 4.68
C THR A 261 -31.41 18.42 4.84
N ASN A 262 -31.07 19.09 5.95
CA ASN A 262 -31.33 20.51 6.15
C ASN A 262 -30.55 21.40 5.18
N LYS A 263 -29.28 21.08 4.92
CA LYS A 263 -28.41 21.88 4.03
C LYS A 263 -28.71 21.65 2.55
N LEU A 264 -28.92 20.40 2.14
CA LEU A 264 -29.01 20.00 0.73
C LEU A 264 -30.43 19.66 0.26
N GLY A 265 -31.43 19.58 1.14
CA GLY A 265 -32.74 18.98 0.89
C GLY A 265 -33.47 19.47 -0.38
N GLN A 266 -33.33 20.76 -0.70
CA GLN A 266 -33.92 21.32 -1.92
C GLN A 266 -33.32 20.71 -3.21
N PHE A 267 -32.09 20.21 -3.17
CA PHE A 267 -31.37 19.61 -4.29
C PHE A 267 -31.38 18.08 -4.29
N LEU A 268 -31.72 17.43 -3.17
CA LEU A 268 -31.61 15.97 -3.01
C LEU A 268 -32.55 15.20 -3.96
N ILE A 269 -31.96 14.22 -4.65
CA ILE A 269 -32.65 13.21 -5.43
C ILE A 269 -32.98 12.06 -4.48
N HIS A 270 -34.28 11.85 -4.23
CA HIS A 270 -34.75 10.74 -3.39
C HIS A 270 -34.26 9.40 -3.93
N GLN A 271 -34.05 8.46 -3.01
CA GLN A 271 -33.70 7.10 -3.39
C GLN A 271 -34.87 6.44 -4.14
N ASP A 272 -34.59 5.99 -5.36
CA ASP A 272 -35.51 5.25 -6.22
C ASP A 272 -34.72 4.20 -7.00
N ASP A 273 -35.10 2.93 -6.92
CA ASP A 273 -34.41 1.85 -7.62
C ASP A 273 -34.53 1.97 -9.15
N ASN A 274 -35.53 2.71 -9.65
CA ASN A 274 -35.71 2.96 -11.08
C ASN A 274 -34.90 4.15 -11.60
N LEU A 275 -34.21 4.90 -10.73
CA LEU A 275 -33.50 6.13 -11.10
C LEU A 275 -32.47 5.87 -12.21
N PHE A 276 -31.79 4.72 -12.20
CA PHE A 276 -30.77 4.36 -13.19
C PHE A 276 -31.26 4.39 -14.65
N ASN A 277 -32.55 4.16 -14.88
CA ASN A 277 -33.15 4.14 -16.22
C ASN A 277 -33.75 5.48 -16.64
N LYS A 278 -33.81 6.47 -15.73
CA LYS A 278 -34.36 7.79 -16.01
C LYS A 278 -33.34 8.66 -16.73
N SER A 279 -33.84 9.48 -17.65
CA SER A 279 -33.09 10.57 -18.26
C SER A 279 -32.87 11.71 -17.25
N LEU A 280 -31.88 12.57 -17.51
CA LEU A 280 -31.68 13.78 -16.71
C LEU A 280 -32.92 14.67 -16.71
N SER A 281 -33.62 14.79 -17.85
CA SER A 281 -34.85 15.57 -17.93
C SER A 281 -35.96 15.09 -16.98
N GLU A 282 -35.98 13.80 -16.64
CA GLU A 282 -36.96 13.23 -15.70
C GLU A 282 -36.55 13.39 -14.22
N ILE A 283 -35.26 13.63 -13.96
CA ILE A 283 -34.70 13.74 -12.60
C ILE A 283 -34.68 15.20 -12.13
N LEU A 284 -34.46 16.13 -13.06
CA LEU A 284 -34.48 17.56 -12.78
C LEU A 284 -35.85 18.00 -12.23
N PRO A 285 -35.89 18.98 -11.31
CA PRO A 285 -34.79 19.89 -10.92
C PRO A 285 -33.91 19.39 -9.76
N LYS A 286 -34.13 18.18 -9.23
CA LYS A 286 -33.27 17.60 -8.19
C LYS A 286 -31.94 17.15 -8.82
N ARG A 287 -30.82 17.38 -8.12
CA ARG A 287 -29.47 17.31 -8.71
C ARG A 287 -28.40 16.68 -7.82
N VAL A 288 -28.70 16.29 -6.59
CA VAL A 288 -27.71 15.65 -5.70
C VAL A 288 -28.17 14.27 -5.28
N ILE A 289 -27.44 13.24 -5.68
CA ILE A 289 -27.51 11.91 -5.08
C ILE A 289 -26.55 11.92 -3.89
N CYS A 290 -27.08 12.11 -2.67
CA CYS A 290 -26.26 12.13 -1.46
C CYS A 290 -26.25 10.74 -0.83
N ILE A 291 -25.08 10.12 -0.78
CA ILE A 291 -24.87 8.79 -0.20
C ILE A 291 -24.20 8.98 1.16
N TRP A 292 -24.90 8.65 2.23
CA TRP A 292 -24.38 8.71 3.60
C TRP A 292 -24.02 7.30 4.09
N LYS A 293 -22.75 7.11 4.46
CA LYS A 293 -22.20 5.86 4.97
C LYS A 293 -21.72 6.04 6.43
N PRO A 294 -22.64 6.00 7.41
CA PRO A 294 -22.28 5.99 8.82
C PRO A 294 -21.61 4.67 9.21
N ARG A 295 -20.82 4.69 10.29
CA ARG A 295 -20.20 3.51 10.90
C ARG A 295 -21.02 2.95 12.06
N GLU A 296 -21.60 3.81 12.87
CA GLU A 296 -22.25 3.46 14.15
C GLU A 296 -23.76 3.74 14.11
N SER A 297 -24.14 4.85 13.49
CA SER A 297 -25.51 5.31 13.34
C SER A 297 -26.30 4.40 12.40
N PRO A 298 -27.63 4.34 12.54
CA PRO A 298 -28.48 3.67 11.57
C PRO A 298 -28.20 4.15 10.15
N ARG A 299 -28.12 3.22 9.21
CA ARG A 299 -28.00 3.57 7.79
C ARG A 299 -29.27 4.28 7.32
N PRO A 300 -29.16 5.23 6.36
CA PRO A 300 -30.33 5.83 5.75
C PRO A 300 -31.33 4.77 5.25
N SER A 301 -32.61 5.05 5.45
CA SER A 301 -33.68 4.14 5.07
C SER A 301 -33.85 4.09 3.54
N ARG A 302 -34.25 2.92 3.02
CA ARG A 302 -34.59 2.76 1.62
C ARG A 302 -35.78 3.66 1.26
N GLY A 303 -35.73 4.33 0.12
CA GLY A 303 -36.71 5.35 -0.31
C GLY A 303 -36.54 6.71 0.37
N GLY A 304 -35.54 6.87 1.24
CA GLY A 304 -35.26 8.13 1.95
C GLY A 304 -34.67 9.23 1.06
N LEU A 305 -34.41 10.38 1.69
CA LEU A 305 -33.72 11.52 1.07
C LEU A 305 -32.23 11.25 0.83
N LEU A 306 -31.61 10.50 1.74
CA LEU A 306 -30.23 10.06 1.63
C LEU A 306 -30.19 8.60 1.17
N TRP A 307 -29.21 8.29 0.34
CA TRP A 307 -28.93 6.96 -0.12
C TRP A 307 -27.97 6.30 0.88
N ASN A 308 -28.13 5.00 1.12
CA ASN A 308 -27.22 4.26 2.00
C ASN A 308 -26.10 3.56 1.22
N SER A 309 -25.22 2.89 1.95
CA SER A 309 -24.03 2.21 1.42
C SER A 309 -24.32 1.13 0.37
N ASP A 310 -25.53 0.58 0.31
CA ASP A 310 -25.84 -0.53 -0.60
C ASP A 310 -25.89 -0.08 -2.06
N TYR A 311 -26.01 1.24 -2.29
CA TYR A 311 -26.14 1.85 -3.60
C TYR A 311 -24.84 2.36 -4.21
N LEU A 312 -23.73 2.38 -3.47
CA LEU A 312 -22.41 2.68 -4.02
C LEU A 312 -21.39 1.70 -3.43
N LYS A 313 -20.94 0.79 -4.28
CA LYS A 313 -19.99 -0.26 -3.93
C LYS A 313 -18.66 -0.02 -4.62
N ASP A 314 -17.60 -0.44 -3.96
CA ASP A 314 -16.24 -0.39 -4.45
C ASP A 314 -15.46 -1.58 -3.88
N ASN A 315 -14.33 -1.89 -4.51
CA ASN A 315 -13.35 -2.84 -3.99
C ASN A 315 -12.03 -2.08 -3.82
N TRP A 316 -11.89 -1.43 -2.67
CA TRP A 316 -10.62 -0.81 -2.32
C TRP A 316 -9.52 -1.87 -2.22
N ILE A 317 -8.35 -1.54 -2.76
CA ILE A 317 -7.19 -2.43 -2.82
C ILE A 317 -6.01 -1.63 -2.29
N ASP A 318 -5.46 -2.09 -1.18
CA ASP A 318 -4.31 -1.48 -0.50
C ASP A 318 -3.00 -1.89 -1.18
N THR A 319 -2.57 -1.13 -2.18
CA THR A 319 -1.34 -1.43 -2.92
C THR A 319 -0.75 -0.20 -3.60
N ASP A 320 0.57 -0.14 -3.69
CA ASP A 320 1.34 0.83 -4.49
C ASP A 320 1.86 0.23 -5.81
N LEU A 321 1.45 -1.00 -6.12
CA LEU A 321 1.85 -1.78 -7.29
C LEU A 321 0.84 -1.56 -8.45
N PRO A 322 1.24 -0.88 -9.54
CA PRO A 322 0.30 -0.35 -10.53
C PRO A 322 -0.37 -1.44 -11.38
N TRP A 323 0.35 -2.48 -11.79
CA TRP A 323 -0.23 -3.59 -12.55
C TRP A 323 -1.15 -4.44 -11.67
N THR A 324 -0.77 -4.71 -10.42
CA THR A 324 -1.61 -5.41 -9.44
C THR A 324 -2.93 -4.68 -9.25
N LYS A 325 -2.92 -3.36 -9.02
CA LYS A 325 -4.15 -2.56 -8.93
C LYS A 325 -4.96 -2.60 -10.22
N PHE A 326 -4.32 -2.40 -11.38
CA PHE A 326 -4.98 -2.40 -12.68
C PHE A 326 -5.71 -3.73 -12.95
N GLN A 327 -5.04 -4.85 -12.73
CA GLN A 327 -5.59 -6.19 -12.96
C GLN A 327 -6.70 -6.53 -11.95
N SER A 328 -6.52 -6.18 -10.68
CA SER A 328 -7.55 -6.39 -9.65
C SER A 328 -8.81 -5.57 -9.93
N ASN A 329 -8.67 -4.30 -10.31
CA ASN A 329 -9.79 -3.48 -10.75
C ASN A 329 -10.53 -4.10 -11.94
N MET A 330 -9.80 -4.63 -12.93
CA MET A 330 -10.39 -5.29 -14.10
C MET A 330 -11.17 -6.56 -13.69
N ASN A 331 -10.59 -7.39 -12.82
CA ASN A 331 -11.22 -8.61 -12.34
C ASN A 331 -12.49 -8.31 -11.54
N HIS A 332 -12.43 -7.40 -10.57
CA HIS A 332 -13.61 -7.04 -9.78
C HIS A 332 -14.70 -6.39 -10.63
N LEU A 333 -14.34 -5.61 -11.64
CA LEU A 333 -15.30 -5.05 -12.59
C LEU A 333 -15.99 -6.15 -13.41
N LYS A 334 -15.26 -7.17 -13.87
CA LYS A 334 -15.83 -8.32 -14.59
C LYS A 334 -16.82 -9.10 -13.74
N ASP A 335 -16.63 -9.17 -12.44
CA ASP A 335 -17.53 -9.86 -11.52
C ASP A 335 -18.84 -9.09 -11.28
N GLN A 336 -18.92 -7.82 -11.68
CA GLN A 336 -20.14 -7.03 -11.50
C GLN A 336 -21.25 -7.41 -12.51
N PRO A 337 -22.53 -7.27 -12.11
CA PRO A 337 -23.64 -7.28 -13.04
C PRO A 337 -23.53 -6.12 -14.05
N SER A 338 -24.08 -6.32 -15.24
CA SER A 338 -24.21 -5.28 -16.27
C SER A 338 -25.04 -4.09 -15.78
N LEU A 339 -24.82 -2.92 -16.38
CA LEU A 339 -25.56 -1.69 -16.08
C LEU A 339 -27.07 -1.80 -16.27
N SER A 340 -27.55 -2.68 -17.14
CA SER A 340 -28.99 -2.89 -17.38
C SER A 340 -29.68 -3.62 -16.22
N SER A 341 -28.96 -4.50 -15.52
CA SER A 341 -29.48 -5.33 -14.43
C SER A 341 -29.15 -4.78 -13.05
N ARG A 342 -28.05 -4.01 -12.92
CA ARG A 342 -27.58 -3.47 -11.65
C ARG A 342 -28.47 -2.32 -11.15
N ARG A 343 -28.59 -2.22 -9.83
CA ARG A 343 -29.37 -1.20 -9.11
C ARG A 343 -28.54 -0.46 -8.06
N PHE A 344 -27.22 -0.48 -8.25
CA PHE A 344 -26.24 0.23 -7.45
C PHE A 344 -25.13 0.73 -8.37
N PHE A 345 -24.49 1.80 -7.95
CA PHE A 345 -23.27 2.30 -8.54
C PHE A 345 -22.08 1.44 -8.14
N TYR A 346 -21.22 1.12 -9.11
CA TYR A 346 -19.95 0.46 -8.84
C TYR A 346 -18.80 1.39 -9.23
N ARG A 347 -17.92 1.65 -8.27
CA ARG A 347 -16.75 2.50 -8.41
C ARG A 347 -15.50 1.66 -8.62
N VAL A 348 -14.83 1.96 -9.73
CA VAL A 348 -13.45 1.55 -9.98
C VAL A 348 -12.54 2.71 -9.60
N GLU A 349 -11.50 2.44 -8.82
CA GLU A 349 -10.56 3.45 -8.35
C GLU A 349 -9.21 3.30 -9.03
N ASN A 350 -8.87 4.27 -9.89
CA ASN A 350 -7.57 4.41 -10.54
C ASN A 350 -6.61 5.19 -9.62
N THR A 351 -6.35 4.62 -8.45
CA THR A 351 -5.50 5.18 -7.40
C THR A 351 -4.55 4.12 -6.85
N LEU A 352 -3.47 4.54 -6.22
CA LEU A 352 -2.55 3.66 -5.51
C LEU A 352 -2.32 4.19 -4.08
N THR A 353 -2.16 3.26 -3.15
CA THR A 353 -1.95 3.57 -1.74
C THR A 353 -0.48 3.37 -1.37
N PRO A 354 0.23 4.42 -0.91
CA PRO A 354 1.60 4.27 -0.41
C PRO A 354 1.71 3.17 0.66
N GLN A 355 2.75 2.35 0.57
CA GLN A 355 2.99 1.25 1.52
C GLN A 355 4.18 1.59 2.44
N ALA A 356 4.12 1.14 3.70
CA ALA A 356 5.14 1.45 4.71
C ALA A 356 6.53 0.83 4.41
N ASP A 357 6.57 -0.21 3.58
CA ASP A 357 7.77 -0.89 3.11
C ASP A 357 8.36 -0.27 1.81
N ASN A 358 7.80 0.85 1.33
CA ASN A 358 8.34 1.61 0.20
C ASN A 358 8.99 2.92 0.68
N VAL A 359 10.15 3.27 0.10
CA VAL A 359 10.83 4.56 0.31
C VAL A 359 10.00 5.76 -0.18
N VAL A 360 9.15 5.57 -1.19
CA VAL A 360 8.25 6.62 -1.71
C VAL A 360 6.91 6.52 -1.01
N VAL A 361 6.74 7.34 0.03
CA VAL A 361 5.53 7.33 0.88
C VAL A 361 4.55 8.48 0.58
N TRP A 362 4.90 9.38 -0.34
CA TRP A 362 4.02 10.47 -0.74
C TRP A 362 2.97 9.97 -1.74
N VAL A 363 1.72 10.40 -1.56
CA VAL A 363 0.57 9.93 -2.33
C VAL A 363 0.75 10.23 -3.81
N ARG A 364 1.11 11.47 -4.17
CA ARG A 364 1.21 11.92 -5.57
C ARG A 364 2.18 11.08 -6.41
N PRO A 365 3.47 10.91 -6.06
CA PRO A 365 4.37 10.05 -6.82
C PRO A 365 3.91 8.58 -6.93
N VAL A 366 3.20 8.07 -5.92
CA VAL A 366 2.70 6.69 -5.93
C VAL A 366 1.52 6.55 -6.89
N THR A 367 0.51 7.41 -6.78
CA THR A 367 -0.71 7.33 -7.61
C THR A 367 -0.44 7.71 -9.08
N ASP A 368 0.55 8.57 -9.36
CA ASP A 368 0.95 8.95 -10.73
C ASP A 368 1.36 7.73 -11.60
N ARG A 369 1.83 6.65 -10.97
CA ARG A 369 2.19 5.39 -11.65
C ARG A 369 1.01 4.74 -12.40
N ILE A 370 -0.21 4.91 -11.89
CA ILE A 370 -1.44 4.35 -12.48
C ILE A 370 -2.35 5.40 -13.11
N ARG A 371 -2.29 6.67 -12.68
CA ARG A 371 -3.16 7.73 -13.19
C ARG A 371 -3.14 7.84 -14.72
N ARG A 372 -1.94 7.75 -15.31
CA ARG A 372 -1.69 7.74 -16.77
C ARG A 372 -2.40 6.61 -17.53
N CYS A 373 -2.84 5.56 -16.84
CA CYS A 373 -3.43 4.38 -17.45
C CYS A 373 -4.96 4.46 -17.59
N ALA A 374 -5.61 5.58 -17.28
CA ALA A 374 -7.07 5.71 -17.30
C ALA A 374 -7.69 5.35 -18.67
N ARG A 375 -7.17 5.92 -19.76
CA ARG A 375 -7.63 5.59 -21.13
C ARG A 375 -7.35 4.15 -21.52
N LEU A 376 -6.18 3.62 -21.11
CA LEU A 376 -5.84 2.22 -21.30
C LEU A 376 -6.84 1.32 -20.57
N PHE A 377 -7.21 1.64 -19.33
CA PHE A 377 -8.18 0.85 -18.57
C PHE A 377 -9.52 0.77 -19.30
N ILE A 378 -10.02 1.90 -19.81
CA ILE A 378 -11.25 1.95 -20.60
C ILE A 378 -11.13 1.11 -21.89
N SER A 379 -10.04 1.24 -22.66
CA SER A 379 -9.85 0.44 -23.88
C SER A 379 -9.79 -1.06 -23.57
N ARG A 380 -9.16 -1.43 -22.45
CA ARG A 380 -9.12 -2.82 -21.95
C ARG A 380 -10.51 -3.32 -21.53
N CYS A 381 -11.34 -2.50 -20.91
CA CYS A 381 -12.71 -2.90 -20.58
C CYS A 381 -13.53 -3.28 -21.83
N ILE A 382 -13.30 -2.60 -22.96
CA ILE A 382 -13.92 -2.93 -24.25
C ILE A 382 -13.35 -4.25 -24.78
N ALA A 383 -12.03 -4.36 -24.85
CA ALA A 383 -11.35 -5.55 -25.37
C ALA A 383 -11.71 -6.82 -24.57
N GLU A 384 -12.02 -6.67 -23.29
CA GLU A 384 -12.34 -7.77 -22.37
C GLU A 384 -13.85 -7.95 -22.14
N GLY A 385 -14.70 -7.21 -22.87
CA GLY A 385 -16.14 -7.39 -22.87
C GLY A 385 -16.82 -7.05 -21.54
N CYS A 386 -16.27 -6.09 -20.78
CA CYS A 386 -16.83 -5.63 -19.51
C CYS A 386 -17.13 -4.12 -19.47
N ILE A 387 -17.06 -3.44 -20.62
CA ILE A 387 -17.35 -2.00 -20.72
C ILE A 387 -18.78 -1.64 -20.29
N ASP A 388 -19.73 -2.57 -20.42
CA ASP A 388 -21.13 -2.42 -19.99
C ASP A 388 -21.31 -2.49 -18.46
N LYS A 389 -20.22 -2.62 -17.70
CA LYS A 389 -20.21 -2.66 -16.23
C LYS A 389 -19.59 -1.41 -15.60
N LEU A 390 -18.74 -0.69 -16.34
CA LEU A 390 -18.03 0.49 -15.88
C LEU A 390 -19.00 1.68 -15.74
N GLN A 391 -19.11 2.25 -14.55
CA GLN A 391 -20.06 3.34 -14.30
C GLN A 391 -19.42 4.50 -13.56
N ILE A 392 -18.73 4.26 -12.46
CA ILE A 392 -17.90 5.29 -11.83
C ILE A 392 -16.46 4.92 -12.06
N PHE A 393 -15.68 5.90 -12.50
CA PHE A 393 -14.24 5.80 -12.54
C PHE A 393 -13.66 6.95 -11.74
N SER A 394 -12.90 6.63 -10.69
CA SER A 394 -12.36 7.63 -9.77
C SER A 394 -10.84 7.67 -9.82
N THR A 395 -10.26 8.83 -9.54
CA THR A 395 -8.81 9.02 -9.53
C THR A 395 -8.37 10.01 -8.46
N ASP A 396 -7.08 10.02 -8.16
CA ASP A 396 -6.43 11.09 -7.40
C ASP A 396 -6.01 12.20 -8.37
N PHE A 397 -5.98 13.43 -7.87
CA PHE A 397 -5.52 14.63 -8.57
C PHE A 397 -6.12 14.74 -9.98
N ILE A 398 -7.45 14.77 -10.07
CA ILE A 398 -8.14 14.73 -11.37
C ILE A 398 -7.57 15.74 -12.37
N ASP A 399 -7.37 15.29 -13.60
CA ASP A 399 -6.91 16.09 -14.72
C ASP A 399 -7.89 16.05 -15.89
N GLU A 400 -7.59 16.88 -16.88
CA GLU A 400 -8.44 17.08 -18.06
C GLU A 400 -8.56 15.83 -18.92
N ASP A 401 -7.49 15.04 -19.04
CA ASP A 401 -7.50 13.82 -19.85
C ASP A 401 -8.35 12.72 -19.22
N PHE A 402 -8.27 12.55 -17.89
CA PHE A 402 -9.13 11.63 -17.16
C PHE A 402 -10.61 11.97 -17.32
N PHE A 403 -10.94 13.26 -17.19
CA PHE A 403 -12.29 13.76 -17.40
C PHE A 403 -12.77 13.47 -18.85
N ASP A 404 -11.99 13.86 -19.86
CA ASP A 404 -12.34 13.69 -21.26
C ASP A 404 -12.51 12.20 -21.61
N ALA A 405 -11.71 11.31 -21.01
CA ALA A 405 -11.85 9.87 -21.19
C ALA A 405 -13.21 9.34 -20.68
N CYS A 406 -13.65 9.78 -19.50
CA CYS A 406 -14.94 9.38 -18.92
C CYS A 406 -16.12 9.95 -19.72
N VAL A 407 -16.08 11.25 -20.02
CA VAL A 407 -17.17 11.93 -20.74
C VAL A 407 -17.23 11.49 -22.20
N GLY A 408 -16.09 11.22 -22.82
CA GLY A 408 -16.02 10.66 -24.18
C GLY A 408 -16.70 9.29 -24.30
N LEU A 409 -16.45 8.39 -23.34
CA LEU A 409 -17.17 7.11 -23.27
C LEU A 409 -18.68 7.31 -23.02
N THR A 410 -19.05 8.27 -22.18
CA THR A 410 -20.46 8.64 -21.98
C THR A 410 -21.11 9.11 -23.29
N TYR A 411 -20.44 10.00 -24.02
CA TYR A 411 -20.87 10.50 -25.32
C TYR A 411 -21.03 9.35 -26.33
N ALA A 412 -20.11 8.39 -26.35
CA ALA A 412 -20.22 7.22 -27.22
C ALA A 412 -21.44 6.34 -26.89
N ARG A 413 -21.71 6.11 -25.59
CA ARG A 413 -22.88 5.32 -25.13
C ARG A 413 -24.21 5.95 -25.51
N ILE A 414 -24.37 7.27 -25.34
CA ILE A 414 -25.64 7.93 -25.68
C ILE A 414 -25.89 7.96 -27.19
N ASN A 415 -24.84 7.87 -28.01
CA ASN A 415 -24.92 7.83 -29.46
C ASN A 415 -24.91 6.40 -30.04
N GLY A 416 -24.98 5.36 -29.20
CA GLY A 416 -25.05 3.96 -29.64
C GLY A 416 -23.78 3.45 -30.32
N ARG A 417 -22.60 3.95 -29.93
CA ARG A 417 -21.29 3.56 -30.50
C ARG A 417 -20.55 2.48 -29.70
N ILE A 418 -21.13 2.04 -28.58
CA ILE A 418 -20.61 1.01 -27.66
C ILE A 418 -21.64 -0.12 -27.59
#